data_AF-A0A842QT61-F1
#
_entry.id   AF-A0A842QT61-F1
#
_cell.length_a   1.000
_cell.length_b   1.000
_cell.length_c   1.000
_cell.angle_alpha   90.00
_cell.angle_beta   90.00
_cell.angle_gamma   90.00
#
_symmetry.space_group_name_H-M   'P 1'
#
loop_
_entity.id
_entity.type
_entity.pdbx_description
1 polymer ?
#
loop_
_entity_poly.entity_id
_entity_poly.type
_entity_poly.pdbx_seq_one_letter_code
_entity_poly.pdbx_strand_id
1 'polypeptide(L)'
;MEDTYLKIYFAGSIRGSEPDREWFQQLIQYIKQYAKVMTEHSFDFSYENEIKKDDTGIYTTDMAWLMKSDVLIAEVTAPSLGVGYEIAKAETWGLPVLLLYRESLNRAPSAILNGNKNLHMIKYNEKPEVFKAIAEFIEALRLDA
;
A
#
# COMPACT_ATOMS: atom_id res chain seq x y z
N MET A 1 -22.30 -2.39 -16.42
CA MET A 1 -22.38 -2.24 -14.96
C MET A 1 -20.98 -1.89 -14.51
N GLU A 2 -20.70 -0.61 -14.34
CA GLU A 2 -19.37 -0.12 -13.99
C GLU A 2 -19.12 -0.42 -12.49
N ASP A 3 -17.96 -1.02 -12.19
CA ASP A 3 -17.58 -1.60 -10.89
C ASP A 3 -17.90 -0.66 -9.70
N THR A 4 -18.90 -1.04 -8.88
CA THR A 4 -19.29 -0.37 -7.62
C THR A 4 -18.38 -0.71 -6.43
N TYR A 5 -17.26 -1.39 -6.67
CA TYR A 5 -16.32 -1.78 -5.61
C TYR A 5 -15.23 -0.73 -5.45
N LEU A 6 -14.97 -0.36 -4.19
CA LEU A 6 -13.81 0.43 -3.81
C LEU A 6 -12.53 -0.21 -4.39
N LYS A 7 -11.68 0.59 -5.03
CA LYS A 7 -10.42 0.18 -5.64
C LYS A 7 -9.25 0.64 -4.79
N ILE A 8 -8.46 -0.30 -4.31
CA ILE A 8 -7.30 -0.03 -3.45
C ILE A 8 -6.01 -0.30 -4.23
N TYR A 9 -5.13 0.70 -4.24
CA TYR A 9 -3.74 0.49 -4.60
C TYR A 9 -2.97 0.04 -3.35
N PHE A 10 -2.51 -1.21 -3.34
CA PHE A 10 -1.65 -1.70 -2.26
C PHE A 10 -0.18 -1.53 -2.63
N ALA A 11 0.59 -0.84 -1.79
CA ALA A 11 2.00 -0.55 -2.00
C ALA A 11 2.86 -1.25 -0.94
N GLY A 12 4.04 -1.71 -1.35
CA GLY A 12 5.02 -2.36 -0.48
C GLY A 12 6.38 -2.42 -1.17
N SER A 13 7.47 -2.48 -0.38
CA SER A 13 8.82 -2.51 -0.96
C SER A 13 9.04 -3.77 -1.79
N ILE A 14 9.50 -3.61 -3.04
CA ILE A 14 9.82 -4.71 -3.96
C ILE A 14 11.32 -4.77 -4.25
N ARG A 15 11.89 -3.71 -4.84
CA ARG A 15 13.32 -3.61 -5.16
C ARG A 15 14.15 -2.90 -4.08
N GLY A 16 13.52 -2.09 -3.22
CA GLY A 16 14.22 -1.26 -2.23
C GLY A 16 14.74 -2.03 -1.02
N SER A 17 14.04 -3.11 -0.68
CA SER A 17 14.37 -4.04 0.39
C SER A 17 13.66 -5.35 0.12
N GLU A 18 14.15 -6.44 0.66
CA GLU A 18 13.48 -7.73 0.50
C GLU A 18 12.05 -7.68 1.05
N PRO A 19 11.03 -7.95 0.20
CA PRO A 19 9.63 -7.94 0.63
C PRO A 19 9.33 -9.09 1.59
N ASP A 20 8.56 -8.80 2.63
CA ASP A 20 7.81 -9.83 3.37
C ASP A 20 6.60 -10.26 2.52
N ARG A 21 6.87 -11.03 1.46
CA ARG A 21 5.87 -11.40 0.43
C ARG A 21 4.68 -12.15 1.03
N GLU A 22 4.95 -13.08 1.93
CA GLU A 22 3.92 -13.86 2.61
C GLU A 22 2.99 -12.92 3.38
N TRP A 23 3.56 -11.93 4.06
CA TRP A 23 2.77 -10.94 4.77
C TRP A 23 1.96 -10.03 3.84
N PHE A 24 2.57 -9.53 2.77
CA PHE A 24 1.86 -8.71 1.79
C PHE A 24 0.69 -9.48 1.16
N GLN A 25 0.88 -10.76 0.83
CA GLN A 25 -0.20 -11.61 0.36
C GLN A 25 -1.32 -11.77 1.41
N GLN A 26 -0.98 -11.92 2.69
CA GLN A 26 -2.00 -11.97 3.76
C GLN A 26 -2.80 -10.66 3.86
N LEU A 27 -2.13 -9.51 3.76
CA LEU A 27 -2.81 -8.20 3.76
C LEU A 27 -3.70 -8.03 2.53
N ILE A 28 -3.21 -8.36 1.34
CA ILE A 28 -3.97 -8.29 0.09
C ILE A 28 -5.21 -9.20 0.17
N GLN A 29 -5.06 -10.44 0.64
CA GLN A 29 -6.20 -11.36 0.77
C GLN A 29 -7.23 -10.88 1.80
N TYR A 30 -6.79 -10.20 2.86
CA TYR A 30 -7.70 -9.58 3.81
C TYR A 30 -8.46 -8.41 3.17
N ILE A 31 -7.75 -7.50 2.49
CA ILE A 31 -8.35 -6.34 1.79
C ILE A 31 -9.36 -6.78 0.73
N LYS A 32 -9.06 -7.87 -0.01
CA LYS A 32 -9.92 -8.42 -1.07
C LYS A 32 -11.32 -8.87 -0.59
N GLN A 33 -11.51 -9.05 0.72
CA GLN A 33 -12.84 -9.32 1.29
C GLN A 33 -13.75 -8.10 1.24
N TYR A 34 -13.20 -6.89 1.10
CA TYR A 34 -13.90 -5.62 1.18
C TYR A 34 -13.83 -4.78 -0.10
N ALA A 35 -12.78 -4.97 -0.91
CA ALA A 35 -12.45 -4.08 -2.01
C ALA A 35 -11.66 -4.78 -3.13
N LYS A 36 -11.57 -4.15 -4.31
CA LYS A 36 -10.74 -4.61 -5.42
C LYS A 36 -9.30 -4.11 -5.22
N VAL A 37 -8.33 -5.02 -5.18
CA VAL A 37 -6.91 -4.65 -5.04
C VAL A 37 -6.27 -4.57 -6.42
N MET A 38 -5.81 -3.38 -6.82
CA MET A 38 -5.28 -3.11 -8.15
C MET A 38 -3.90 -3.75 -8.40
N THR A 39 -3.14 -4.00 -7.33
CA THR A 39 -1.77 -4.50 -7.35
C THR A 39 -1.66 -5.94 -6.84
N GLU A 40 -2.74 -6.73 -6.91
CA GLU A 40 -2.78 -8.07 -6.32
C GLU A 40 -1.71 -9.03 -6.88
N HIS A 41 -1.32 -8.87 -8.15
CA HIS A 41 -0.29 -9.67 -8.81
C HIS A 41 1.12 -9.10 -8.65
N SER A 42 1.23 -7.87 -8.12
CA SER A 42 2.51 -7.17 -8.01
C SER A 42 3.43 -7.79 -6.97
N PHE A 43 3.00 -8.80 -6.19
CA PHE A 43 3.78 -9.45 -5.14
C PHE A 43 3.97 -10.96 -5.33
N ASP A 44 3.49 -11.50 -6.46
CA ASP A 44 3.62 -12.92 -6.84
C ASP A 44 4.66 -13.07 -7.96
N PHE A 45 5.92 -12.81 -7.64
CA PHE A 45 7.03 -12.82 -8.61
C PHE A 45 8.35 -13.20 -7.93
N SER A 46 9.35 -13.66 -8.69
CA SER A 46 10.73 -13.85 -8.19
C SER A 46 11.54 -12.57 -8.38
N TYR A 47 12.46 -12.28 -7.46
CA TYR A 47 13.23 -11.03 -7.53
C TYR A 47 14.02 -10.90 -8.84
N GLU A 48 14.53 -12.02 -9.35
CA GLU A 48 15.27 -12.09 -10.61
C GLU A 48 14.40 -11.76 -11.84
N ASN A 49 13.11 -12.09 -11.78
CA ASN A 49 12.17 -11.73 -12.84
C ASN A 49 11.77 -10.26 -12.74
N GLU A 50 11.68 -9.73 -11.53
CA GLU A 50 11.31 -8.34 -11.29
C GLU A 50 12.31 -7.35 -11.85
N ILE A 51 13.61 -7.58 -11.61
CA ILE A 51 14.67 -6.69 -12.07
C ILE A 51 14.87 -6.71 -13.60
N LYS A 52 14.23 -7.65 -14.30
CA LYS A 52 14.25 -7.75 -15.77
C LYS A 52 13.08 -7.03 -16.43
N LYS A 53 12.08 -6.60 -15.66
CA LYS A 53 10.94 -5.86 -16.20
C LYS A 53 11.39 -4.47 -16.65
N ASP A 54 10.76 -4.00 -17.73
CA ASP A 54 10.98 -2.66 -18.25
C ASP A 54 10.51 -1.60 -17.26
N ASP A 55 11.42 -0.71 -16.86
CA ASP A 55 11.16 0.34 -15.89
C ASP A 55 10.12 1.35 -16.38
N THR A 56 10.10 1.64 -17.69
CA THR A 56 9.10 2.56 -18.28
C THR A 56 7.71 1.95 -18.23
N GLY A 57 7.60 0.66 -18.58
CA GLY A 57 6.37 -0.12 -18.48
C GLY A 57 5.84 -0.23 -17.06
N ILE A 58 6.72 -0.49 -16.06
CA ILE A 58 6.33 -0.50 -14.64
C ILE A 58 5.79 0.86 -14.24
N TYR A 59 6.56 1.94 -14.45
CA TYR A 59 6.14 3.30 -14.09
C TYR A 59 4.77 3.66 -14.69
N THR A 60 4.59 3.40 -15.99
CA THR A 60 3.36 3.75 -16.71
C THR A 60 2.17 2.97 -16.17
N THR A 61 2.36 1.68 -15.90
CA THR A 61 1.30 0.79 -15.38
C THR A 61 0.91 1.16 -13.96
N ASP A 62 1.89 1.27 -13.07
CA ASP A 62 1.69 1.54 -11.65
C ASP A 62 1.04 2.91 -11.44
N MET A 63 1.49 3.95 -12.15
CA MET A 63 0.87 5.28 -12.08
C MET A 63 -0.56 5.28 -12.62
N ALA A 64 -0.84 4.51 -13.69
CA ALA A 64 -2.20 4.38 -14.22
C ALA A 64 -3.12 3.61 -13.28
N TRP A 65 -2.62 2.59 -12.58
CA TRP A 65 -3.38 1.89 -11.54
C TRP A 65 -3.63 2.77 -10.32
N LEU A 66 -2.60 3.46 -9.83
CA LEU A 66 -2.73 4.38 -8.70
C LEU A 66 -3.77 5.48 -8.99
N MET A 67 -3.71 6.10 -10.17
CA MET A 67 -4.66 7.15 -10.56
C MET A 67 -6.10 6.65 -10.71
N LYS A 68 -6.31 5.35 -10.96
CA LYS A 68 -7.64 4.73 -11.09
C LYS A 68 -8.16 4.13 -9.78
N SER A 69 -7.36 4.18 -8.72
CA SER A 69 -7.75 3.73 -7.39
C SER A 69 -8.46 4.84 -6.63
N ASP A 70 -9.32 4.43 -5.70
CA ASP A 70 -10.01 5.34 -4.80
C ASP A 70 -9.15 5.65 -3.56
N VAL A 71 -8.20 4.77 -3.23
CA VAL A 71 -7.40 4.82 -2.00
C VAL A 71 -6.05 4.10 -2.15
N LEU A 72 -5.04 4.57 -1.41
CA LEU A 72 -3.76 3.88 -1.25
C LEU A 72 -3.64 3.28 0.16
N ILE A 73 -3.21 2.01 0.25
CA ILE A 73 -2.75 1.39 1.50
C ILE A 73 -1.30 0.94 1.29
N ALA A 74 -0.35 1.47 2.07
CA ALA A 74 1.07 1.12 1.96
C ALA A 74 1.59 0.41 3.22
N GLU A 75 2.26 -0.73 3.04
CA GLU A 75 3.13 -1.29 4.07
C GLU A 75 4.52 -0.63 3.96
N VAL A 76 4.90 0.11 5.00
CA VAL A 76 6.08 1.00 5.02
C VAL A 76 7.10 0.62 6.07
N THR A 77 7.07 -0.62 6.56
CA THR A 77 8.08 -1.12 7.51
C THR A 77 9.46 -1.15 6.86
N ALA A 78 9.50 -1.54 5.58
CA ALA A 78 10.72 -1.65 4.82
C ALA A 78 10.90 -0.41 3.91
N PRO A 79 12.03 0.32 3.98
CA PRO A 79 12.23 1.53 3.18
C PRO A 79 12.17 1.27 1.67
N SER A 80 11.46 2.13 0.94
CA SER A 80 11.34 2.05 -0.52
C SER A 80 11.15 3.42 -1.15
N LEU A 81 12.01 3.77 -2.10
CA LEU A 81 11.88 5.01 -2.89
C LEU A 81 10.61 4.99 -3.76
N GLY A 82 10.29 3.84 -4.35
CA GLY A 82 9.08 3.66 -5.17
C GLY A 82 7.82 3.88 -4.35
N VAL A 83 7.72 3.25 -3.18
CA VAL A 83 6.56 3.42 -2.28
C VAL A 83 6.46 4.86 -1.79
N GLY A 84 7.59 5.50 -1.46
CA GLY A 84 7.60 6.92 -1.11
C GLY A 84 7.11 7.83 -2.25
N TYR A 85 7.48 7.52 -3.49
CA TYR A 85 7.01 8.23 -4.68
C TYR A 85 5.50 8.04 -4.90
N GLU A 86 5.00 6.82 -4.77
CA GLU A 86 3.57 6.50 -4.87
C GLU A 86 2.74 7.22 -3.80
N ILE A 87 3.19 7.22 -2.54
CA ILE A 87 2.53 7.94 -1.44
C ILE A 87 2.45 9.44 -1.74
N ALA A 88 3.56 10.05 -2.16
CA ALA A 88 3.58 11.48 -2.48
C ALA A 88 2.64 11.82 -3.65
N LYS A 89 2.54 10.94 -4.66
CA LYS A 89 1.58 11.11 -5.76
C LYS A 89 0.14 10.98 -5.30
N ALA A 90 -0.17 9.94 -4.52
CA ALA A 90 -1.50 9.72 -3.97
C ALA A 90 -1.96 10.93 -3.14
N GLU A 91 -1.10 11.42 -2.24
CA GLU A 91 -1.36 12.64 -1.45
C GLU A 91 -1.59 13.86 -2.35
N THR A 92 -0.73 14.07 -3.35
CA THR A 92 -0.86 15.21 -4.29
C THR A 92 -2.17 15.16 -5.08
N TRP A 93 -2.65 13.96 -5.42
CA TRP A 93 -3.91 13.73 -6.13
C TRP A 93 -5.13 13.70 -5.20
N GLY A 94 -4.94 13.85 -3.89
CA GLY A 94 -6.02 13.87 -2.91
C GLY A 94 -6.61 12.48 -2.60
N LEU A 95 -5.90 11.40 -2.95
CA LEU A 95 -6.33 10.06 -2.54
C LEU A 95 -6.11 9.91 -1.03
N PRO A 96 -7.08 9.34 -0.29
CA PRO A 96 -6.84 8.90 1.07
C PRO A 96 -5.69 7.89 1.12
N VAL A 97 -4.84 8.00 2.15
CA VAL A 97 -3.66 7.15 2.33
C VAL A 97 -3.62 6.59 3.74
N LEU A 98 -3.54 5.26 3.84
CA LEU A 98 -3.23 4.53 5.06
C LEU A 98 -1.82 3.94 4.99
N LEU A 99 -1.00 4.25 5.98
CA LEU A 99 0.35 3.69 6.14
C LEU A 99 0.36 2.65 7.26
N LEU A 100 0.94 1.49 7.00
CA LEU A 100 1.07 0.39 7.94
C LEU A 100 2.54 0.20 8.29
N TYR A 101 2.89 0.30 9.56
CA TYR A 101 4.25 0.12 10.05
C TYR A 101 4.30 -0.93 11.16
N ARG A 102 4.99 -2.03 10.90
CA ARG A 102 5.27 -3.08 11.88
C ARG A 102 6.38 -2.60 12.82
N GLU A 103 6.05 -2.43 14.09
CA GLU A 103 7.02 -1.93 15.07
C GLU A 103 8.16 -2.92 15.30
N SER A 104 9.34 -2.35 15.60
CA SER A 104 10.50 -3.12 16.03
C SER A 104 11.39 -2.25 16.90
N LEU A 105 12.05 -2.85 17.90
CA LEU A 105 12.80 -2.12 18.93
C LEU A 105 13.93 -1.23 18.39
N ASN A 106 14.47 -1.55 17.21
CA ASN A 106 15.65 -0.89 16.64
C ASN A 106 15.37 -0.08 15.37
N ARG A 107 14.10 0.13 15.01
CA ARG A 107 13.73 0.90 13.81
C ARG A 107 12.58 1.85 14.07
N ALA A 108 12.69 3.04 13.49
CA ALA A 108 11.61 4.01 13.43
C ALA A 108 11.10 4.14 11.97
N PRO A 109 9.83 4.48 11.76
CA PRO A 109 9.32 4.81 10.43
C PRO A 109 10.03 6.05 9.87
N SER A 110 9.88 6.29 8.57
CA SER A 110 10.32 7.54 7.93
C SER A 110 9.77 8.76 8.67
N ALA A 111 10.66 9.66 9.12
CA ALA A 111 10.27 10.86 9.85
C ALA A 111 9.40 11.81 9.00
N ILE A 112 9.60 11.83 7.67
CA ILE A 112 8.77 12.65 6.77
C ILE A 112 7.35 12.07 6.67
N LEU A 113 7.22 10.75 6.51
CA LEU A 113 5.91 10.11 6.42
C LEU A 113 5.17 10.21 7.77
N ASN A 114 5.84 9.86 8.87
CA ASN A 114 5.26 9.88 10.22
C ASN A 114 5.02 11.31 10.74
N GLY A 115 5.76 12.31 10.23
CA GLY A 115 5.59 13.72 10.58
C GLY A 115 4.51 14.44 9.76
N ASN A 116 4.06 13.84 8.65
CA ASN A 116 3.02 14.41 7.81
C ASN A 116 1.63 14.14 8.41
N LYS A 117 0.98 15.19 8.90
CA LYS A 117 -0.34 15.11 9.56
C LYS A 117 -1.49 14.76 8.62
N ASN A 118 -1.28 14.85 7.31
CA ASN A 118 -2.28 14.44 6.32
C ASN A 118 -2.25 12.93 6.05
N LEU A 119 -1.18 12.24 6.46
CA LEU A 119 -1.04 10.80 6.30
C LEU A 119 -1.41 10.10 7.61
N HIS A 120 -2.24 9.06 7.50
CA HIS A 120 -2.59 8.25 8.65
C HIS A 120 -1.64 7.05 8.76
N MET A 121 -0.76 7.06 9.75
CA MET A 121 0.14 5.93 10.02
C MET A 121 -0.31 5.12 11.23
N ILE A 122 -0.61 3.86 10.98
CA ILE A 122 -0.86 2.86 12.02
C ILE A 122 0.41 2.08 12.28
N LYS A 123 0.79 2.05 13.56
CA LYS A 123 1.87 1.21 14.08
C LYS A 123 1.25 -0.04 14.70
N TYR A 124 1.79 -1.20 14.39
CA TYR A 124 1.25 -2.47 14.87
C TYR A 124 2.36 -3.47 15.21
N ASN A 125 2.07 -4.39 16.12
CA ASN A 125 2.94 -5.52 16.45
C ASN A 125 2.27 -6.85 16.07
N GLU A 126 0.94 -6.89 16.06
CA GLU A 126 0.18 -8.12 15.84
C GLU A 126 -0.76 -8.03 14.63
N LYS A 127 -0.98 -9.19 14.00
CA LYS A 127 -1.87 -9.33 12.84
C LYS A 127 -3.31 -8.82 13.06
N PRO A 128 -3.97 -9.03 14.23
CA PRO A 128 -5.32 -8.52 14.45
C PRO A 128 -5.40 -6.98 14.45
N GLU A 129 -4.36 -6.30 14.92
CA GLU A 129 -4.33 -4.82 15.02
C GLU A 129 -4.38 -4.17 13.65
N VAL A 130 -3.51 -4.62 12.74
CA VAL A 130 -3.42 -4.13 11.36
C VAL A 130 -4.66 -4.50 10.54
N PHE A 131 -5.23 -5.69 10.75
CA PHE A 131 -6.48 -6.08 10.09
C PHE A 131 -7.65 -5.21 10.54
N LYS A 132 -7.77 -4.98 11.84
CA LYS A 132 -8.77 -4.05 12.38
C LYS A 132 -8.61 -2.65 11.78
N ALA A 133 -7.39 -2.12 11.75
CA ALA A 133 -7.13 -0.79 11.20
C ALA A 133 -7.49 -0.67 9.71
N ILE A 134 -7.19 -1.69 8.90
CA ILE A 134 -7.59 -1.74 7.49
C ILE A 134 -9.11 -1.73 7.36
N ALA A 135 -9.82 -2.56 8.14
CA ALA A 135 -11.27 -2.64 8.09
C ALA A 135 -11.93 -1.31 8.51
N GLU A 136 -11.47 -0.69 9.59
CA GLU A 136 -11.96 0.61 10.07
C GLU A 136 -11.72 1.72 9.04
N PHE A 137 -10.54 1.73 8.41
CA PHE A 137 -10.22 2.70 7.36
C PHE A 137 -11.09 2.53 6.11
N ILE A 138 -11.28 1.29 5.63
CA ILE A 138 -12.14 1.00 4.48
C ILE A 138 -13.61 1.37 4.79
N GLU A 139 -14.07 1.09 6.01
CA GLU A 139 -15.44 1.41 6.41
C GLU A 139 -15.68 2.92 6.51
N ALA A 140 -14.73 3.69 7.05
CA ALA A 140 -14.82 5.15 7.09
C ALA A 140 -14.99 5.74 5.68
N LEU A 141 -14.25 5.25 4.69
CA LEU A 141 -14.34 5.71 3.31
C LEU A 141 -15.71 5.45 2.65
N ARG A 142 -16.45 4.44 3.12
CA ARG A 142 -17.80 4.13 2.62
C ARG A 142 -18.87 5.03 3.21
N LEU A 143 -18.63 5.58 4.41
CA LEU A 143 -19.56 6.49 5.07
C LEU A 143 -19.46 7.93 4.54
N ASP A 144 -18.30 8.27 3.96
CA ASP A 144 -18.02 9.58 3.37
C ASP A 144 -18.41 9.69 1.87
N ALA A 145 -18.88 8.59 1.25
CA ALA A 145 -19.27 8.49 -0.16
C ALA A 145 -20.79 8.66 -0.38
#